data_AF-A0ABD3VRU5-F1
#
_entry.id   AF-A0ABD3VRU5-F1
#
_cell.length_a   1.000
_cell.length_b   1.000
_cell.length_c   1.000
_cell.angle_alpha   90.00
_cell.angle_beta   90.00
_cell.angle_gamma   90.00
#
_symmetry.space_group_name_H-M   'P 1'
#
loop_
_entity.id
_entity.type
_entity.pdbx_description
1 polymer ?
#
loop_
_entity_poly.entity_id
_entity_poly.type
_entity_poly.pdbx_seq_one_letter_code
_entity_poly.pdbx_strand_id
1 'polypeptide(L)'
;MDTDGGGWTVLQRRVDGSVIFDRLWTDYKSGFGNKYTEYWLGLDNIHKLTSHGNVTLRVDLIVPGPPQRSAYAVYSIFSVGDES
;
A
#
# COMPACT_ATOMS: atom_id res chain seq x y z
N MET A 1 11.75 10.10 2.68
CA MET A 1 11.41 9.39 1.42
C MET A 1 12.50 8.36 1.13
N ASP A 2 12.90 7.57 2.13
CA ASP A 2 14.32 7.18 2.23
C ASP A 2 14.55 5.65 2.19
N THR A 3 13.49 4.84 2.12
CA THR A 3 13.62 3.38 1.99
C THR A 3 14.25 3.02 0.64
N ASP A 4 15.35 2.26 0.67
CA ASP A 4 16.06 1.76 -0.51
C ASP A 4 16.33 2.81 -1.60
N GLY A 5 16.73 4.03 -1.21
CA GLY A 5 17.01 5.10 -2.17
C GLY A 5 15.76 5.87 -2.66
N GLY A 6 14.58 5.57 -2.12
CA GLY A 6 13.36 6.32 -2.38
C GLY A 6 12.66 5.93 -3.69
N GLY A 7 11.81 6.82 -4.21
CA GLY A 7 11.00 6.57 -5.42
C GLY A 7 9.76 5.69 -5.21
N TRP A 8 9.49 5.29 -3.97
CA TRP A 8 8.34 4.45 -3.63
C TRP A 8 7.04 5.27 -3.52
N THR A 9 6.02 4.84 -4.24
CA THR A 9 4.64 5.29 -4.02
C THR A 9 3.97 4.37 -3.00
N VAL A 10 3.52 4.91 -1.88
CA VAL A 10 2.80 4.13 -0.87
C VAL A 10 1.39 3.83 -1.38
N LEU A 11 1.02 2.55 -1.46
CA LEU A 11 -0.32 2.13 -1.86
C LEU A 11 -1.26 1.99 -0.65
N GLN A 12 -0.70 1.58 0.49
CA GLN A 12 -1.43 1.31 1.72
C GLN A 12 -0.53 1.58 2.92
N ARG A 13 -1.09 2.10 4.02
CA ARG A 13 -0.38 2.21 5.31
C ARG A 13 -1.30 1.96 6.50
N ARG A 14 -0.84 1.16 7.45
CA ARG A 14 -1.41 0.98 8.81
C ARG A 14 -0.37 1.37 9.85
N VAL A 15 -0.82 2.01 10.92
CA VAL A 15 0.03 2.45 12.03
C VAL A 15 -0.67 2.25 13.37
N ASP A 16 -1.87 2.80 13.52
CA ASP A 16 -2.54 2.94 14.83
C ASP A 16 -4.00 2.48 14.83
N GLY A 17 -4.56 2.10 13.67
CA GLY A 17 -5.96 1.70 13.54
C GLY A 17 -6.96 2.85 13.54
N SER A 18 -6.52 4.10 13.35
CA SER A 18 -7.38 5.28 13.27
C SER A 18 -8.33 5.29 12.07
N VAL A 19 -8.02 4.54 11.01
CA VAL A 19 -8.88 4.40 9.84
C VAL A 19 -9.51 3.01 9.82
N ILE A 20 -10.84 2.98 9.66
CA ILE A 20 -11.59 1.74 9.47
C ILE A 20 -11.34 1.22 8.06
N PHE A 21 -10.85 -0.02 7.96
CA PHE A 21 -10.64 -0.75 6.70
C PHE A 21 -11.77 -1.72 6.36
N ASP A 22 -12.74 -1.92 7.27
CA ASP A 22 -14.00 -2.59 6.95
C ASP A 22 -14.89 -1.63 6.15
N ARG A 23 -14.82 -1.75 4.83
CA ARG A 23 -15.32 -0.77 3.86
C ARG A 23 -15.95 -1.46 2.67
N LEU A 24 -16.81 -0.74 1.97
CA LEU A 24 -17.46 -1.25 0.76
C LEU A 24 -16.47 -1.32 -0.40
N TRP A 25 -16.83 -2.11 -1.42
CA TRP A 25 -16.05 -2.22 -2.65
C TRP A 25 -15.76 -0.85 -3.29
N THR A 26 -16.75 0.05 -3.31
CA THR A 26 -16.61 1.40 -3.87
C THR A 26 -15.53 2.23 -3.18
N ASP A 27 -15.34 2.04 -1.88
CA ASP A 27 -14.28 2.71 -1.12
C ASP A 27 -12.91 2.11 -1.49
N TYR A 28 -12.80 0.79 -1.60
CA TYR A 28 -11.56 0.14 -2.05
C TYR A 28 -11.20 0.50 -3.49
N LYS A 29 -12.20 0.72 -4.35
CA LYS A 29 -12.00 1.20 -5.71
C LYS A 29 -11.43 2.62 -5.74
N SER A 30 -12.08 3.54 -5.05
CA SER A 30 -11.74 4.98 -5.08
C SER A 30 -10.57 5.38 -4.17
N GLY A 31 -10.34 4.64 -3.09
CA GLY A 31 -9.38 4.97 -2.04
C GLY A 31 -10.05 5.65 -0.84
N PHE A 32 -9.41 5.55 0.32
CA PHE A 32 -9.91 6.14 1.57
C PHE A 32 -8.78 6.40 2.57
N GLY A 33 -9.06 7.20 3.60
CA GLY A 33 -8.10 7.57 4.64
C GLY A 33 -7.31 8.84 4.28
N ASN A 34 -6.14 9.00 4.91
CA ASN A 34 -5.29 10.17 4.73
C ASN A 34 -3.84 9.75 4.45
N LYS A 35 -3.27 10.27 3.35
CA LYS A 35 -1.90 9.97 2.92
C LYS A 35 -0.80 10.29 3.96
N TYR A 36 -1.11 11.11 4.96
CA TYR A 36 -0.21 11.43 6.07
C TYR A 36 -0.39 10.53 7.31
N THR A 37 -1.47 9.73 7.37
CA THR A 37 -1.73 8.74 8.45
C THR A 37 -2.02 7.35 7.85
N GLU A 38 -3.16 6.73 8.10
CA GLU A 38 -3.55 5.47 7.49
C GLU A 38 -4.38 5.73 6.23
N TYR A 39 -4.11 4.98 5.16
CA TYR A 39 -4.89 5.10 3.93
C TYR A 39 -4.77 3.90 3.01
N TRP A 40 -5.68 3.85 2.04
CA TRP A 40 -5.67 3.01 0.86
C TRP A 40 -5.74 3.90 -0.38
N LEU A 41 -4.81 3.72 -1.33
CA LEU A 41 -4.71 4.57 -2.52
C LEU A 41 -5.90 4.45 -3.47
N GLY A 42 -6.59 3.31 -3.45
CA GLY A 42 -7.68 2.98 -4.37
C GLY A 42 -7.22 2.07 -5.52
N LEU A 43 -7.99 1.02 -5.79
CA LEU A 43 -7.70 0.05 -6.85
C LEU A 43 -7.62 0.70 -8.23
N ASP A 44 -8.45 1.71 -8.53
CA ASP A 44 -8.39 2.44 -9.81
C ASP A 44 -7.03 3.12 -10.01
N ASN A 45 -6.47 3.67 -8.94
CA ASN A 45 -5.16 4.33 -8.98
C ASN A 45 -4.03 3.31 -9.03
N ILE A 46 -4.13 2.21 -8.27
CA ILE A 46 -3.14 1.14 -8.28
C ILE A 46 -3.09 0.47 -9.66
N HIS A 47 -4.23 0.18 -10.29
CA HIS A 47 -4.31 -0.35 -11.64
C HIS A 47 -3.63 0.60 -12.65
N LYS A 48 -3.93 1.90 -12.61
CA LYS A 48 -3.29 2.88 -13.50
C LYS A 48 -1.76 2.93 -13.34
N LEU A 49 -1.28 2.84 -12.10
CA LEU A 49 0.17 2.87 -11.81
C LEU A 49 0.89 1.58 -12.20
N THR A 50 0.20 0.44 -12.22
CA THR A 50 0.82 -0.88 -12.34
C THR A 50 0.48 -1.61 -13.65
N SER A 51 -0.40 -1.04 -14.47
CA SER A 51 -0.80 -1.58 -15.77
C SER A 51 0.27 -1.41 -16.86
N HIS A 52 1.28 -0.56 -16.64
CA HIS A 52 2.32 -0.26 -17.62
C HIS A 52 3.71 -0.60 -17.07
N GLY A 53 4.37 -1.55 -17.74
CA GLY A 53 5.74 -1.94 -17.41
C GLY A 53 5.87 -2.81 -16.16
N ASN A 54 7.12 -3.05 -15.75
CA ASN A 54 7.42 -3.86 -14.57
C ASN A 54 7.48 -2.96 -13.35
N VAL A 55 6.46 -3.07 -12.48
CA VAL A 55 6.44 -2.40 -11.18
C VAL A 55 6.82 -3.39 -10.08
N THR A 56 7.73 -2.97 -9.20
CA THR A 56 8.10 -3.74 -8.01
C THR A 56 7.22 -3.34 -6.84
N LEU A 57 6.71 -4.33 -6.10
CA LEU A 57 6.00 -4.11 -4.84
C LEU A 57 6.91 -4.47 -3.65
N ARG A 58 6.99 -3.57 -2.68
CA ARG A 58 7.61 -3.83 -1.38
C ARG A 58 6.56 -3.74 -0.29
N VAL A 59 6.56 -4.70 0.62
CA VAL A 59 5.68 -4.75 1.80
C VAL A 59 6.55 -4.71 3.05
N ASP A 60 6.48 -3.63 3.81
CA ASP A 60 7.15 -3.47 5.10
C ASP A 60 6.19 -3.79 6.24
N LEU A 61 6.63 -4.62 7.19
CA LEU A 61 5.89 -5.00 8.38
C LEU A 61 6.68 -4.66 9.65
N ILE A 62 6.00 -4.10 10.63
CA ILE A 62 6.54 -3.83 11.96
C ILE A 62 5.64 -4.54 12.98
N VAL A 63 6.25 -5.36 13.81
CA VAL A 63 5.60 -5.96 14.97
C VAL A 63 6.01 -5.15 16.20
N PRO A 64 5.08 -4.38 16.80
CA PRO A 64 5.37 -3.63 18.00
C PRO A 64 5.57 -4.56 19.21
N GLY A 65 6.35 -4.10 20.18
CA GLY A 65 6.63 -4.83 21.42
C GLY A 65 8.10 -4.71 21.83
N PRO A 66 8.49 -5.23 23.00
CA PRO A 66 9.89 -5.35 23.41
C PRO A 66 10.42 -6.79 23.17
N PRO A 67 11.34 -7.03 22.21
CA PRO A 67 11.91 -6.07 21.26
C PRO A 67 10.99 -5.83 20.06
N GLN A 68 11.12 -4.63 19.46
CA GLN A 68 10.43 -4.31 18.21
C GLN A 68 11.07 -5.13 17.10
N ARG A 69 10.24 -5.71 16.23
CA ARG A 69 10.69 -6.49 15.07
C ARG A 69 10.18 -5.85 13.80
N SER A 70 10.99 -5.89 12.74
CA SER A 70 10.59 -5.48 11.40
C SER A 70 11.02 -6.52 10.38
N ALA A 71 10.27 -6.61 9.29
CA ALA A 71 10.57 -7.45 8.14
C ALA A 71 10.02 -6.79 6.89
N TYR A 72 10.55 -7.16 5.72
CA TYR A 72 9.99 -6.73 4.44
C TYR A 72 10.02 -7.86 3.42
N ALA A 73 9.13 -7.77 2.44
CA ALA A 73 9.09 -8.66 1.28
C ALA A 73 9.09 -7.82 0.00
N VAL A 74 9.77 -8.30 -1.04
CA VAL A 74 9.86 -7.64 -2.35
C VAL A 74 9.36 -8.59 -3.43
N TYR A 75 8.48 -8.09 -4.29
CA TYR A 75 7.94 -8.78 -5.45
C TYR A 75 8.37 -8.02 -6.70
N SER A 76 9.15 -8.66 -7.57
CA SER A 76 9.77 -8.03 -8.73
C SER A 76 8.76 -7.53 -9.77
N ILE A 77 7.63 -8.22 -9.91
CA ILE A 77 6.55 -7.89 -10.84
C ILE A 77 5.23 -7.89 -10.08
N PHE A 78 4.56 -6.74 -10.07
CA PHE A 78 3.26 -6.54 -9.47
C PHE A 78 2.37 -5.73 -10.39
N SER A 79 1.14 -6.22 -10.59
CA SER A 79 0.10 -5.53 -11.34
C SER A 79 -1.27 -5.85 -10.76
N VAL A 80 -2.16 -4.86 -10.77
CA VAL A 80 -3.59 -5.06 -10.50
C VAL A 80 -4.33 -4.99 -11.83
N GLY A 81 -5.19 -5.98 -12.10
CA GLY A 81 -6.07 -6.01 -13.27
C GLY A 81 -7.13 -4.93 -13.23
N ASP A 82 -7.91 -4.84 -14.31
CA ASP A 82 -9.13 -4.03 -14.28
C ASP A 82 -10.23 -4.71 -13.44
N GLU A 83 -11.36 -4.01 -13.27
CA GLU A 83 -12.49 -4.45 -12.43
C GLU A 83 -13.43 -5.46 -13.11
N SER A 84 -13.15 -5.85 -14.36
CA SER A 84 -14.09 -6.50 -15.29
C SER A 84 -14.89 -7.70 -14.76
#